data_AF-A0A8G0Q810-F1
#
_entry.id   AF-A0A8G0Q810-F1
#
_cell.length_a   1.000
_cell.length_b   1.000
_cell.length_c   1.000
_cell.angle_alpha   90.00
_cell.angle_beta   90.00
_cell.angle_gamma   90.00
#
_symmetry.space_group_name_H-M   'P 1'
#
loop_
_entity.id
_entity.type
_entity.pdbx_description
1 polymer ?
#
loop_
_entity_poly.entity_id
_entity_poly.type
_entity_poly.pdbx_seq_one_letter_code
_entity_poly.pdbx_strand_id
1 'polypeptide(L)'
;FKKLEITISIKGVAIQEPRTHKILHQFPLYNISYCADEKGVKKFFSFIAKTVKSNDNTMDTNGYNSNGISNSSSSTSCKPEETHECFVFISNKLASDITLTIGQ
;
A
#
# COMPACT_ATOMS: atom_id res chain seq x y z
N PHE A 1 -20.14 4.91 3.79
CA PHE A 1 -18.71 5.06 4.13
C PHE A 1 -18.33 4.07 5.22
N LYS A 2 -17.28 3.26 5.02
CA LYS A 2 -16.78 2.36 6.07
C LYS A 2 -15.95 3.19 7.07
N LYS A 3 -16.29 3.14 8.36
CA LYS A 3 -15.49 3.79 9.41
C LYS A 3 -14.27 2.93 9.69
N LEU A 4 -13.09 3.54 9.68
CA LEU A 4 -11.80 2.91 9.91
C LEU A 4 -11.05 3.69 10.98
N GLU A 5 -10.10 3.03 11.62
CA GLU A 5 -9.12 3.64 12.51
C GLU A 5 -7.75 3.58 11.84
N ILE A 6 -7.03 4.70 11.87
CA ILE A 6 -5.68 4.83 11.33
C ILE A 6 -4.72 5.04 12.50
N THR A 7 -3.65 4.27 12.54
CA THR A 7 -2.56 4.44 13.50
C THR A 7 -1.28 4.77 12.74
N ILE A 8 -0.60 5.84 13.15
CA ILE A 8 0.66 6.30 12.55
C ILE A 8 1.73 6.23 13.63
N SER A 9 2.88 5.68 13.26
CA SER A 9 4.05 5.57 14.13
C SER A 9 5.33 5.61 13.30
N ILE A 10 6.48 5.75 13.96
CA ILE A 10 7.80 5.62 13.32
C ILE A 10 8.01 4.28 12.60
N LYS A 11 7.23 3.25 12.96
CA LYS A 11 7.29 1.93 12.31
C LYS A 11 6.50 1.91 11.00
N GLY A 12 5.42 2.68 10.92
CA GLY A 12 4.52 2.66 9.77
C GLY A 12 3.09 3.06 10.07
N VAL A 13 2.24 2.80 9.08
CA VAL A 13 0.82 3.13 9.05
C VAL A 13 -0.01 1.86 9.09
N ALA A 14 -0.94 1.79 10.05
CA ALA A 14 -1.92 0.72 10.19
C ALA A 14 -3.32 1.24 9.89
N ILE A 15 -4.12 0.46 9.16
CA ILE A 15 -5.55 0.71 8.94
C ILE A 15 -6.30 -0.48 9.51
N GLN A 16 -7.20 -0.24 10.46
CA GLN A 16 -7.94 -1.28 11.14
C GLN A 16 -9.43 -0.98 11.29
N GLU A 17 -10.20 -2.03 11.52
CA GLU A 17 -11.60 -1.89 11.89
C GLU A 17 -11.72 -1.42 13.35
N PRO A 18 -12.51 -0.37 13.64
CA PRO A 18 -12.54 0.26 14.97
C PRO A 18 -13.16 -0.61 16.07
N ARG A 19 -13.99 -1.60 15.70
CA ARG A 19 -14.68 -2.47 16.66
C ARG A 19 -13.96 -3.79 16.90
N THR A 20 -13.45 -4.41 15.84
CA THR A 20 -12.81 -5.73 15.91
C THR A 20 -11.30 -5.62 16.09
N HIS A 21 -10.73 -4.42 15.91
CA HIS A 21 -9.29 -4.18 15.80
C HIS A 21 -8.61 -5.06 14.75
N LYS A 22 -9.39 -5.56 13.77
CA LYS A 22 -8.84 -6.33 12.66
C LYS A 22 -8.03 -5.39 11.77
N ILE A 23 -6.73 -5.65 11.67
CA ILE A 23 -5.84 -4.95 10.75
C ILE A 23 -6.23 -5.34 9.32
N LEU A 24 -6.54 -4.34 8.51
CA LEU A 24 -6.89 -4.48 7.09
C LEU A 24 -5.67 -4.23 6.21
N HIS A 25 -4.88 -3.21 6.55
CA HIS A 25 -3.65 -2.87 5.85
C HIS A 25 -2.60 -2.42 6.87
N GLN A 26 -1.36 -2.80 6.63
CA GLN A 26 -0.21 -2.37 7.41
C GLN A 26 0.93 -2.11 6.44
N PHE A 27 1.41 -0.88 6.43
CA PHE A 27 2.55 -0.49 5.60
C PHE A 27 3.68 0.01 6.50
N PRO A 28 4.91 -0.48 6.32
CA PRO A 28 6.08 0.19 6.89
C PRO A 28 6.15 1.65 6.44
N LEU A 29 6.66 2.54 7.28
CA LEU A 29 6.65 3.98 6.97
C LEU A 29 7.42 4.29 5.68
N TYR A 30 8.54 3.60 5.44
CA TYR A 30 9.35 3.75 4.23
C TYR A 30 8.66 3.29 2.95
N ASN A 31 7.56 2.52 3.05
CA ASN A 31 6.73 2.17 1.89
C ASN A 31 5.71 3.25 1.55
N ILE A 32 5.48 4.24 2.41
CA ILE A 32 4.61 5.37 2.08
C ILE A 32 5.40 6.33 1.20
N SER A 33 5.11 6.35 -0.09
CA SER A 33 5.85 7.17 -1.06
C SER A 33 5.34 8.61 -1.16
N TYR A 34 4.09 8.83 -0.76
CA TYR A 34 3.46 10.15 -0.80
C TYR A 34 2.32 10.22 0.20
N CYS A 35 2.12 11.38 0.81
CA CYS A 35 0.91 11.71 1.57
C CYS A 35 0.52 13.16 1.32
N ALA A 36 -0.79 13.43 1.27
CA ALA A 36 -1.31 14.76 1.02
C ALA A 36 -2.70 14.95 1.60
N ASP A 37 -3.03 16.20 1.89
CA ASP A 37 -4.39 16.67 2.16
C ASP A 37 -4.89 17.58 1.03
N GLU A 38 -6.21 17.79 0.98
CA GLU A 38 -6.81 18.71 0.02
C GLU A 38 -6.65 20.17 0.48
N LYS A 39 -6.03 20.99 -0.37
CA LYS A 39 -5.81 22.42 -0.09
C LYS A 39 -7.15 23.14 0.11
N GLY A 40 -7.29 23.81 1.25
CA GLY A 40 -8.52 24.55 1.60
C GLY A 40 -9.64 23.68 2.17
N VAL A 41 -9.48 22.35 2.16
CA VAL A 41 -10.48 21.40 2.69
C VAL A 41 -9.79 20.37 3.58
N LYS A 42 -9.74 20.62 4.89
CA LYS A 42 -9.10 19.75 5.90
C LYS A 42 -9.80 18.39 6.12
N LYS A 43 -10.68 17.98 5.22
CA LYS A 43 -11.48 16.76 5.31
C LYS A 43 -10.79 15.59 4.66
N PHE A 44 -10.18 15.78 3.49
CA PHE A 44 -9.63 14.69 2.70
C PHE A 44 -8.14 14.52 2.96
N PHE A 45 -7.76 13.28 3.26
CA PHE A 45 -6.39 12.84 3.43
C PHE A 45 -6.15 11.66 2.50
N SER A 46 -5.00 11.62 1.84
CA SER A 46 -4.58 10.48 1.03
C SER A 46 -3.13 10.11 1.27
N PHE A 47 -2.82 8.85 1.02
CA PHE A 47 -1.43 8.40 0.93
C PHE A 47 -1.28 7.36 -0.18
N ILE A 48 -0.06 7.24 -0.70
CA ILE A 48 0.35 6.24 -1.67
C ILE A 48 1.32 5.29 -0.97
N ALA A 49 1.02 4.00 -1.00
CA ALA A 49 1.90 2.95 -0.50
C ALA A 49 2.50 2.13 -1.65
N LYS A 50 3.79 1.85 -1.54
CA LYS A 50 4.54 0.90 -2.36
C LYS A 50 4.29 -0.51 -1.84
N THR A 51 3.84 -1.38 -2.72
CA THR A 51 3.70 -2.82 -2.48
C THR A 51 4.59 -3.58 -3.44
N VAL A 52 5.34 -4.53 -2.89
CA VAL A 52 6.05 -5.52 -3.70
C VAL A 52 5.15 -6.73 -3.72
N LYS A 53 4.52 -7.00 -4.86
CA LYS A 53 3.89 -8.30 -5.07
C LYS A 53 5.02 -9.32 -5.24
N SER A 54 5.40 -9.99 -4.16
CA SER A 54 6.10 -11.26 -4.31
C SER A 54 5.15 -12.17 -5.08
N ASN A 55 5.56 -12.64 -6.26
CA ASN A 55 4.84 -13.66 -7.01
C ASN A 55 4.95 -15.02 -6.29
N ASP A 56 4.52 -15.09 -5.04
CA ASP A 56 4.46 -16.33 -4.29
C ASP A 56 3.18 -17.08 -4.69
N ASN A 57 3.20 -17.62 -5.91
CA ASN A 57 2.41 -18.79 -6.28
C ASN A 57 3.07 -20.02 -5.64
N THR A 58 2.90 -20.20 -4.33
CA THR A 58 3.05 -21.54 -3.74
C THR A 58 1.78 -22.33 -4.06
N MET A 59 1.77 -22.99 -5.21
CA MET A 59 0.99 -24.21 -5.39
C MET A 59 1.94 -25.41 -5.48
N ASP A 60 1.71 -26.28 -4.53
CA ASP A 60 2.15 -27.65 -4.36
C ASP A 60 1.99 -28.55 -5.61
N THR A 61 3.00 -29.40 -5.83
CA THR A 61 2.91 -30.74 -6.43
C THR A 61 2.91 -30.93 -7.97
N ASN A 62 3.89 -31.75 -8.41
CA ASN A 62 3.99 -32.62 -9.59
C ASN A 62 4.14 -32.02 -11.00
N GLY A 63 5.26 -32.40 -11.64
CA GLY A 63 5.68 -31.90 -12.94
C GLY A 63 5.06 -32.57 -14.15
N TYR A 64 5.23 -31.91 -15.29
CA TYR A 64 5.46 -32.49 -16.61
C TYR A 64 6.32 -31.52 -17.41
N ASN A 65 7.33 -32.06 -18.08
CA ASN A 65 8.29 -31.38 -18.91
C ASN A 65 7.65 -31.04 -20.27
N SER A 66 7.73 -29.80 -20.75
CA SER A 66 7.48 -29.51 -22.16
C SER A 66 8.30 -28.32 -22.65
N ASN A 67 9.22 -28.61 -23.57
CA ASN A 67 9.92 -27.66 -24.42
C ASN A 67 8.92 -26.92 -25.31
N GLY A 68 9.04 -25.59 -25.39
CA GLY A 68 8.30 -24.78 -26.35
C GLY A 68 8.82 -23.35 -26.36
N ILE A 69 9.53 -23.00 -27.42
CA ILE A 69 10.21 -21.74 -27.66
C ILE A 69 9.19 -20.59 -27.80
N SER A 70 9.33 -19.54 -26.99
CA SER A 70 8.78 -18.21 -27.31
C SER A 70 9.90 -17.18 -27.19
N ASN A 71 10.52 -16.87 -28.33
CA ASN A 71 11.28 -15.64 -28.51
C ASN A 71 10.32 -14.46 -28.27
N SER A 72 10.51 -13.74 -27.19
CA SER A 72 10.00 -12.38 -27.03
C SER A 72 11.13 -11.56 -26.45
N SER A 73 11.80 -10.90 -27.38
CA SER A 73 12.81 -9.86 -27.17
C SER A 73 12.19 -8.69 -26.41
N SER A 74 12.41 -8.65 -25.10
CA SER A 74 12.46 -7.40 -24.34
C SER A 74 13.42 -7.56 -23.16
N SER A 75 14.69 -7.28 -23.46
CA SER A 75 15.71 -6.72 -22.57
C SER A 75 15.42 -6.72 -21.05
N THR A 76 15.97 -7.72 -20.37
CA THR A 76 16.77 -7.63 -19.15
C THR A 76 16.67 -6.35 -18.30
N SER A 77 15.81 -6.35 -17.29
CA SER A 77 16.21 -6.02 -15.91
C SER A 77 15.24 -6.67 -14.93
N CYS A 78 15.68 -7.70 -14.21
CA CYS A 78 14.92 -8.39 -13.15
C CYS A 78 14.77 -7.48 -11.92
N LYS A 79 13.94 -6.44 -12.02
CA LYS A 79 13.53 -5.63 -10.87
C LYS A 79 12.12 -6.09 -10.47
N PRO A 80 11.85 -6.31 -9.18
CA PRO A 80 10.49 -6.59 -8.72
C PRO A 80 9.57 -5.46 -9.20
N GLU A 81 8.42 -5.82 -9.79
CA GLU A 81 7.42 -4.82 -10.20
C GLU A 81 6.87 -4.12 -8.96
N GLU A 82 7.29 -2.87 -8.76
CA GLU A 82 6.85 -2.05 -7.64
C GLU A 82 5.47 -1.46 -7.96
N THR A 83 4.43 -1.97 -7.30
CA THR A 83 3.06 -1.47 -7.46
C THR A 83 2.75 -0.38 -6.43
N HIS A 84 2.00 0.64 -6.85
CA HIS A 84 1.61 1.75 -5.98
C HIS A 84 0.09 1.75 -5.78
N GLU A 85 -0.35 1.79 -4.52
CA GLU A 85 -1.76 1.83 -4.14
C GLU A 85 -2.09 3.16 -3.46
N CYS A 86 -3.14 3.85 -3.94
CA CYS A 86 -3.58 5.13 -3.40
C CYS A 86 -4.80 4.92 -2.49
N PHE A 87 -4.68 5.33 -1.23
CA PHE A 87 -5.73 5.28 -0.23
C PHE A 87 -6.26 6.69 0.04
N VAL A 88 -7.58 6.87 -0.02
CA VAL A 88 -8.24 8.16 0.21
C VAL A 88 -9.23 8.05 1.36
N PHE A 89 -9.11 8.96 2.32
CA PHE A 89 -9.89 8.98 3.55
C PHE A 89 -10.62 10.31 3.72
N ILE A 90 -11.80 10.20 4.34
CA ILE A 90 -12.56 11.33 4.85
C ILE A 90 -12.35 11.38 6.36
N SER A 91 -11.66 12.41 6.82
CA SER A 91 -11.38 12.68 8.23
C SER A 91 -12.34 13.73 8.80
N ASN A 92 -12.41 13.83 10.12
CA ASN A 92 -13.15 14.89 10.81
C ASN A 92 -12.28 16.14 11.01
N LYS A 93 -11.91 16.82 9.92
CA LYS A 93 -11.04 18.01 9.91
C LYS A 93 -9.60 17.77 10.41
N LEU A 94 -9.12 16.53 10.37
CA LEU A 94 -7.79 16.13 10.84
C LEU A 94 -6.78 15.90 9.71
N ALA A 95 -7.16 16.13 8.45
CA ALA A 95 -6.31 15.74 7.31
C ALA A 95 -4.91 16.39 7.34
N SER A 96 -4.84 17.68 7.68
CA SER A 96 -3.57 18.41 7.78
C SER A 96 -2.67 17.87 8.89
N ASP A 97 -3.24 17.58 10.05
CA ASP A 97 -2.49 17.04 11.20
C ASP A 97 -1.96 15.63 10.91
N ILE A 98 -2.77 14.82 10.19
CA ILE A 98 -2.37 13.49 9.74
C ILE A 98 -1.18 13.58 8.76
N THR A 99 -1.27 14.43 7.73
CA THR A 99 -0.18 14.62 6.76
C THR A 99 1.09 15.11 7.46
N LEU A 100 0.97 16.04 8.42
CA LEU A 100 2.11 16.53 9.19
C LEU A 100 2.75 15.43 10.04
N THR A 101 1.94 14.59 10.68
CA THR A 101 2.41 13.47 11.51
C THR A 101 3.19 12.42 10.70
N ILE A 102 2.82 12.20 9.43
CA ILE A 102 3.55 11.27 8.55
C ILE A 102 4.87 11.88 8.06
N GLY A 103 4.91 13.20 7.88
CA GLY A 103 6.09 13.91 7.38
C GLY A 103 7.17 14.23 8.43
N GLN A 104 6.92 13.96 9.71
CA GLN A 104 7.84 14.17 10.84
C GLN A 104 8.62 12.90 11.17
#